data_AF-A0A839Z486-F1
#
_entry.id   AF-A0A839Z486-F1
#
_cell.length_a   1.000
_cell.length_b   1.000
_cell.length_c   1.000
_cell.angle_alpha   90.00
_cell.angle_beta   90.00
_cell.angle_gamma   90.00
#
_symmetry.space_group_name_H-M   'P 1'
#
loop_
_entity.id
_entity.type
_entity.pdbx_description
1 polymer ?
#
loop_
_entity_poly.entity_id
_entity_poly.type
_entity_poly.pdbx_seq_one_letter_code
_entity_poly.pdbx_strand_id
1 'polypeptide(L)'
;MSIENDDLAELAVQYWKLSRSYQKSLSILPEKKANKARAQVRFSDGKVSSIFERLRLEIMTFDGALFSAELPVSPINADDVEGSQPVRIIQTIDPAVVLNGKVLRVARVMLEGE
;
A
#
# COMPACT_ATOMS: atom_id res chain seq x y z
N MET A 1 -21.66 -9.73 -14.85
CA MET A 1 -20.84 -8.50 -14.93
C MET A 1 -19.49 -8.84 -14.32
N SER A 2 -18.42 -8.86 -15.12
CA SER A 2 -17.04 -9.03 -14.66
C SER A 2 -16.42 -7.65 -14.42
N ILE A 3 -15.62 -7.50 -13.36
CA ILE A 3 -14.80 -6.31 -13.14
C ILE A 3 -13.49 -6.50 -13.93
N GLU A 4 -13.02 -5.47 -14.61
CA GLU A 4 -11.72 -5.51 -15.31
C GLU A 4 -10.56 -5.47 -14.29
N ASN A 5 -9.42 -6.09 -14.61
CA ASN A 5 -8.29 -6.17 -13.68
C ASN A 5 -7.74 -4.79 -13.29
N ASP A 6 -7.78 -3.83 -14.21
CA ASP A 6 -7.31 -2.46 -13.95
C ASP A 6 -8.23 -1.74 -12.96
N ASP A 7 -9.55 -1.90 -13.11
CA ASP A 7 -10.54 -1.38 -12.15
C ASP A 7 -10.39 -2.05 -10.77
N LEU A 8 -10.13 -3.36 -10.74
CA LEU A 8 -9.90 -4.09 -9.49
C LEU A 8 -8.62 -3.60 -8.80
N ALA A 9 -7.56 -3.35 -9.56
CA ALA A 9 -6.30 -2.83 -9.03
C ALA A 9 -6.47 -1.38 -8.53
N GLU A 10 -7.16 -0.53 -9.27
CA GLU A 10 -7.49 0.83 -8.84
C GLU A 10 -8.33 0.81 -7.56
N LEU A 11 -9.35 -0.04 -7.48
CA LEU A 11 -10.17 -0.19 -6.27
C LEU A 11 -9.31 -0.59 -5.05
N ALA A 12 -8.40 -1.55 -5.21
CA ALA A 12 -7.50 -1.99 -4.15
C ALA A 12 -6.58 -0.85 -3.67
N VAL A 13 -6.01 -0.09 -4.60
CA VAL A 13 -5.18 1.09 -4.28
C VAL A 13 -6.00 2.15 -3.54
N GLN A 14 -7.18 2.49 -4.02
CA GLN A 14 -8.03 3.52 -3.39
C GLN A 14 -8.49 3.09 -2.00
N TYR A 15 -8.85 1.82 -1.83
CA TYR A 15 -9.16 1.27 -0.52
C TYR A 15 -7.97 1.36 0.44
N TRP A 16 -6.76 1.00 0.01
CA TRP A 16 -5.55 1.11 0.84
C TRP A 16 -5.28 2.56 1.27
N LYS A 17 -5.43 3.52 0.35
CA LYS A 17 -5.27 4.95 0.65
C LYS A 17 -6.31 5.41 1.68
N LEU A 18 -7.55 5.01 1.49
CA LEU A 18 -8.65 5.34 2.40
C LEU A 18 -8.39 4.77 3.81
N SER A 19 -8.01 3.50 3.92
CA SER A 19 -7.72 2.87 5.21
C SER A 19 -6.56 3.58 5.92
N ARG A 20 -5.43 3.84 5.24
CA ARG A 20 -4.30 4.57 5.85
C ARG A 20 -4.67 6.00 6.26
N SER A 21 -5.38 6.73 5.42
CA SER A 21 -5.85 8.08 5.72
C SER A 21 -6.72 8.08 6.98
N TYR A 22 -7.66 7.14 7.04
CA TYR A 22 -8.57 7.03 8.17
C TYR A 22 -7.83 6.62 9.44
N GLN A 23 -6.89 5.67 9.38
CA GLN A 23 -6.01 5.32 10.50
C GLN A 23 -5.20 6.51 10.99
N LYS A 24 -4.65 7.33 10.09
CA LYS A 24 -3.95 8.58 10.45
C LYS A 24 -4.90 9.57 11.13
N SER A 25 -6.15 9.68 10.69
CA SER A 25 -7.15 10.52 11.37
C SER A 25 -7.53 9.99 12.77
N LEU A 26 -7.32 8.70 13.08
CA LEU A 26 -7.57 8.19 14.43
C LEU A 26 -6.56 8.67 15.45
N SER A 27 -5.34 9.04 15.05
CA SER A 27 -4.29 9.50 15.98
C SER A 27 -4.56 10.89 16.55
N ILE A 28 -5.42 11.69 15.90
CA ILE A 28 -5.80 13.04 16.33
C ILE A 28 -7.09 13.06 17.16
N LEU A 29 -7.77 11.92 17.34
CA LEU A 29 -9.00 11.84 18.12
C LEU A 29 -8.71 11.68 19.61
N PRO A 30 -9.58 12.20 20.50
CA PRO A 30 -9.53 11.85 21.93
C PRO A 30 -9.61 10.34 22.12
N GLU A 31 -8.80 9.80 23.04
CA GLU A 31 -8.54 8.36 23.20
C GLU A 31 -9.83 7.50 23.24
N LYS A 32 -10.83 7.93 24.01
CA LYS A 32 -12.11 7.21 24.13
C LYS A 32 -12.85 7.09 22.79
N LYS A 33 -12.81 8.12 21.94
CA LYS A 33 -13.39 8.12 20.59
C LYS A 33 -12.52 7.32 19.63
N ALA A 34 -11.19 7.46 19.74
CA ALA A 34 -10.23 6.73 18.92
C ALA A 34 -10.36 5.21 19.11
N ASN A 35 -10.53 4.71 20.34
CA ASN A 35 -10.66 3.28 20.62
C ASN A 35 -11.88 2.65 19.94
N LYS A 36 -13.04 3.29 20.02
CA LYS A 36 -14.26 2.81 19.32
C LYS A 36 -14.07 2.81 17.81
N ALA A 37 -13.50 3.88 17.26
CA ALA A 37 -13.27 4.01 15.83
C ALA A 37 -12.24 2.98 15.32
N ARG A 38 -11.13 2.74 16.05
CA ARG A 38 -10.14 1.69 15.72
C ARG A 38 -10.77 0.31 15.63
N ALA A 39 -11.67 -0.03 16.55
CA ALA A 39 -12.37 -1.31 16.51
C ALA A 39 -13.24 -1.45 15.24
N GLN A 40 -13.94 -0.39 14.85
CA GLN A 40 -14.74 -0.37 13.63
C GLN A 40 -13.87 -0.50 12.37
N VAL A 41 -12.75 0.23 12.31
CA VAL A 41 -11.78 0.11 11.20
C VAL A 41 -11.25 -1.30 11.10
N ARG A 42 -10.76 -1.87 12.20
CA ARG A 42 -10.23 -3.23 12.21
C ARG A 42 -11.25 -4.25 11.72
N PHE A 43 -12.53 -4.11 12.10
CA PHE A 43 -13.59 -4.99 11.65
C PHE A 43 -13.83 -4.87 10.14
N SER A 44 -14.01 -3.64 9.63
CA SER A 44 -14.22 -3.39 8.20
C SER A 44 -13.02 -3.82 7.37
N ASP A 45 -11.82 -3.49 7.83
CA ASP A 45 -10.58 -3.86 7.16
C ASP A 45 -10.45 -5.38 7.07
N GLY A 46 -10.74 -6.11 8.15
CA GLY A 46 -10.77 -7.57 8.13
C GLY A 46 -11.77 -8.13 7.11
N LYS A 47 -12.95 -7.52 6.94
CA LYS A 47 -13.93 -7.96 5.93
C LYS A 47 -13.42 -7.75 4.51
N VAL A 48 -12.75 -6.62 4.25
CA VAL A 48 -12.17 -6.35 2.92
C VAL A 48 -10.97 -7.24 2.65
N SER A 49 -10.09 -7.45 3.64
CA SER A 49 -8.97 -8.39 3.51
C SER A 49 -9.46 -9.80 3.17
N SER A 50 -10.52 -10.30 3.81
CA SER A 50 -11.11 -11.58 3.44
C SER A 50 -11.69 -11.61 2.03
N ILE A 51 -12.15 -10.49 1.48
CA ILE A 51 -12.58 -10.40 0.07
C ILE A 51 -11.34 -10.54 -0.84
N PHE A 52 -10.28 -9.80 -0.56
CA PHE A 52 -9.03 -9.85 -1.32
C PHE A 52 -8.40 -11.25 -1.29
N GLU A 53 -8.37 -11.92 -0.14
CA GLU A 53 -7.91 -13.30 -0.01
C GLU A 53 -8.70 -14.27 -0.92
N ARG A 54 -10.03 -14.18 -0.94
CA ARG A 54 -10.87 -15.01 -1.82
C ARG A 54 -10.63 -14.73 -3.31
N LEU A 55 -10.29 -13.49 -3.65
CA LEU A 55 -9.91 -13.09 -5.00
C LEU A 55 -8.45 -13.40 -5.33
N ARG A 56 -7.64 -13.83 -4.35
CA ARG A 56 -6.17 -13.95 -4.45
C ARG A 56 -5.52 -12.64 -4.91
N LEU A 57 -6.04 -11.54 -4.38
CA LEU A 57 -5.55 -10.19 -4.58
C LEU A 57 -4.71 -9.80 -3.36
N GLU A 58 -3.51 -9.31 -3.60
CA GLU A 58 -2.56 -8.90 -2.57
C GLU A 58 -2.18 -7.42 -2.77
N ILE A 59 -2.13 -6.69 -1.66
CA ILE A 59 -1.65 -5.31 -1.62
C ILE A 59 -0.29 -5.34 -0.91
N MET A 60 0.77 -4.98 -1.62
CA MET A 60 2.13 -5.02 -1.09
C MET A 60 2.70 -3.62 -0.90
N THR A 61 3.34 -3.42 0.25
CA THR A 61 4.07 -2.19 0.60
C THR A 61 5.53 -2.52 0.87
N PHE A 62 6.42 -1.56 0.67
CA PHE A 62 7.86 -1.77 0.68
C PHE A 62 8.60 -0.84 1.65
N ASP A 63 7.89 -0.18 2.57
CA ASP A 63 8.48 0.74 3.55
C ASP A 63 9.59 0.04 4.36
N GLY A 64 10.79 0.62 4.38
CA GLY A 64 11.98 0.11 5.07
C GLY A 64 12.80 -0.93 4.29
N ALA A 65 12.33 -1.41 3.13
CA ALA A 65 13.07 -2.36 2.32
C ALA A 65 14.26 -1.72 1.60
N LEU A 66 15.30 -2.51 1.32
CA LEU A 66 16.34 -2.11 0.36
C LEU A 66 15.74 -2.08 -1.04
N PHE A 67 16.03 -1.02 -1.80
CA PHE A 67 15.60 -0.92 -3.18
C PHE A 67 16.38 -1.92 -4.05
N SER A 68 15.67 -2.67 -4.88
CA SER A 68 16.25 -3.52 -5.93
C SER A 68 15.33 -3.54 -7.15
N ALA A 69 15.90 -3.83 -8.32
CA ALA A 69 15.17 -3.94 -9.58
C ALA A 69 14.21 -5.15 -9.63
N GLU A 70 14.32 -6.09 -8.68
CA GLU A 70 13.45 -7.27 -8.59
C GLU A 70 12.13 -6.96 -7.87
N LEU A 71 12.06 -5.86 -7.13
CA LEU A 71 10.83 -5.45 -6.47
C LEU A 71 9.87 -4.83 -7.50
N PRO A 72 8.55 -5.09 -7.40
CA PRO A 72 7.54 -4.52 -8.29
C PRO A 72 7.24 -3.06 -7.90
N VAL A 73 8.25 -2.20 -7.97
CA VAL A 73 8.20 -0.81 -7.52
C VAL A 73 8.72 0.13 -8.60
N SER A 74 8.18 1.34 -8.62
CA SER A 74 8.58 2.47 -9.44
C SER A 74 8.95 3.62 -8.51
N PRO A 75 10.24 3.96 -8.38
CA PRO A 75 10.66 5.15 -7.63
C PRO A 75 10.06 6.42 -8.24
N ILE A 76 9.64 7.37 -7.41
CA ILE A 76 9.18 8.69 -7.88
C ILE A 76 10.30 9.74 -7.89
N ASN A 77 11.45 9.43 -7.30
CA ASN A 77 12.62 10.30 -7.14
C ASN A 77 13.93 9.58 -7.50
N ALA A 78 13.92 8.76 -8.55
CA ALA A 78 15.10 7.97 -8.95
C ALA A 78 16.34 8.85 -9.20
N ASP A 79 16.15 10.00 -9.83
CA ASP A 79 17.23 10.93 -10.18
C ASP A 79 17.88 11.56 -8.93
N ASP A 80 17.14 11.67 -7.82
CA ASP A 80 17.63 12.27 -6.57
C ASP A 80 18.61 11.37 -5.81
N VAL A 81 18.63 10.07 -6.12
CA VAL A 81 19.44 9.04 -5.45
C VAL A 81 20.44 8.37 -6.40
N GLU A 82 20.66 8.96 -7.58
CA GLU A 82 21.62 8.45 -8.54
C GLU A 82 23.05 8.47 -7.95
N GLY A 83 23.72 7.32 -7.98
CA GLY A 83 25.08 7.17 -7.43
C GLY A 83 25.15 6.86 -5.93
N SER A 84 24.05 6.94 -5.19
CA SER A 84 24.00 6.47 -3.80
C SER A 84 23.85 4.95 -3.73
N GLN A 85 24.61 4.31 -2.83
CA GLN A 85 24.41 2.91 -2.45
C GLN A 85 24.82 2.71 -0.98
N PRO A 86 23.98 2.08 -0.13
CA PRO A 86 22.66 1.50 -0.45
C PRO A 86 21.56 2.56 -0.61
N VAL A 87 20.48 2.17 -1.30
CA VAL A 87 19.25 2.97 -1.41
C VAL A 87 18.11 2.23 -0.72
N ARG A 88 17.34 2.92 0.11
CA ARG A 88 16.20 2.37 0.86
C ARG A 88 14.90 2.98 0.41
N ILE A 89 13.84 2.20 0.49
CA ILE A 89 12.47 2.68 0.31
C ILE A 89 12.01 3.27 1.64
N ILE A 90 11.92 4.59 1.73
CA ILE A 90 11.47 5.29 2.96
C ILE A 90 9.95 5.37 3.04
N GLN A 91 9.27 5.34 1.89
CA GLN A 91 7.82 5.44 1.88
C GLN A 91 7.20 4.76 0.65
N THR A 92 6.19 3.93 0.89
CA THR A 92 5.24 3.51 -0.15
C THR A 92 4.18 4.60 -0.33
N ILE A 93 4.14 5.20 -1.52
CA ILE A 93 3.16 6.23 -1.93
C ILE A 93 1.88 5.57 -2.43
N ASP A 94 2.01 4.62 -3.34
CA ASP A 94 0.95 3.71 -3.78
C ASP A 94 1.45 2.27 -3.64
N PRO A 95 0.62 1.32 -3.20
CA PRO A 95 1.04 -0.06 -3.05
C PRO A 95 1.11 -0.77 -4.40
N ALA A 96 1.87 -1.85 -4.46
CA ALA A 96 1.75 -2.79 -5.57
C ALA A 96 0.47 -3.61 -5.39
N VAL A 97 -0.17 -3.97 -6.50
CA VAL A 97 -1.32 -4.87 -6.51
C VAL A 97 -0.99 -6.11 -7.31
N VAL A 98 -1.13 -7.27 -6.67
CA VAL A 98 -0.81 -8.57 -7.25
C VAL A 98 -2.07 -9.44 -7.26
N LEU A 99 -2.41 -10.02 -8.41
CA LEU A 99 -3.54 -10.93 -8.55
C LEU A 99 -3.03 -12.28 -9.03
N ASN A 100 -3.27 -13.34 -8.25
CA ASN A 100 -2.79 -14.69 -8.56
C ASN A 100 -1.27 -14.74 -8.84
N GLY A 101 -0.48 -13.99 -8.06
CA GLY A 101 0.99 -13.89 -8.26
C GLY A 101 1.42 -13.01 -9.45
N LYS A 102 0.49 -12.51 -10.26
CA LYS A 102 0.80 -11.57 -11.35
C LYS A 102 0.66 -10.14 -10.85
N VAL A 103 1.70 -9.32 -11.04
CA VAL A 103 1.64 -7.88 -10.77
C VAL A 103 0.63 -7.24 -11.74
N LEU A 104 -0.44 -6.68 -11.20
CA LEU A 104 -1.38 -5.83 -11.93
C LEU A 104 -0.92 -4.38 -11.92
N ARG A 105 -0.31 -3.95 -10.80
CA ARG A 105 0.21 -2.59 -10.64
C ARG A 105 1.47 -2.60 -9.80
N VAL A 106 2.50 -1.87 -10.24
CA VAL A 106 3.72 -1.64 -9.45
C VAL A 106 3.47 -0.58 -8.37
N ALA A 107 4.15 -0.72 -7.23
CA ALA A 107 4.09 0.29 -6.18
C ALA A 107 4.77 1.58 -6.66
N ARG A 108 4.29 2.74 -6.20
CA ARG A 108 5.06 3.99 -6.30
C ARG A 108 5.75 4.23 -4.98
N VAL A 109 7.06 4.44 -4.99
CA VAL A 109 7.87 4.51 -3.77
C VAL A 109 8.77 5.74 -3.76
N MET A 110 9.05 6.25 -2.57
CA MET A 110 10.06 7.26 -2.33
C MET A 110 11.33 6.59 -1.81
N LEU A 111 12.47 6.99 -2.38
CA LEU A 111 13.79 6.48 -2.04
C LEU A 111 14.60 7.48 -1.21
N GLU A 112 15.52 6.97 -0.41
CA GLU A 112 16.57 7.73 0.27
C GLU A 112 17.89 6.97 0.11
N GLY A 113 18.91 7.67 -0.37
CA GLY A 113 20.29 7.17 -0.43
C GLY A 113 21.05 7.52 0.85
N GLU A 114 21.99 6.67 1.25
CA GLU A 114 23.02 7.02 2.24
C GLU A 114 24.13 7.90 1.65
#